data_AF-A0A3C1LKN1-F1
#
_entry.id   AF-A0A3C1LKN1-F1
#
_cell.length_a   1.000
_cell.length_b   1.000
_cell.length_c   1.000
_cell.angle_alpha   90.00
_cell.angle_beta   90.00
_cell.angle_gamma   90.00
#
_symmetry.space_group_name_H-M   'P 1'
#
loop_
_entity.id
_entity.type
_entity.pdbx_description
1 polymer ?
#
loop_
_entity_poly.entity_id
_entity_poly.type
_entity_poly.pdbx_seq_one_letter_code
_entity_poly.pdbx_strand_id
1 'polypeptide(L)'
;MALPHLLKYIYNNGTDEVIRRGKKIHANRQIELVDYDELLGNISFRVKDDAYSTYYKVHIQQFKDPKTLEVRCSCPYNLGEICRHESAALFQLQEMADKNQLNEEQLSYDQRHTVVKMKQLDLKMIKMLCATESYAEAEEFLRTQKAQILQAEDEKVAAELELQGITYRVYIQKNEERNLDTSCQCDSEHEHPLCVHKTIILTQLLNSFGPNYFDTIRNWDRDKNKLLAIYGYSLSDDLTGKFEFTYQNGRPFLRVLDPTIKRVITPASNEKRNNETAEIPPTPQQNTIEKPVFVPVPQRSQTSTRYKLAIVFSYNAHQYPFVQTDMVMGEANESLDDFVGKVERLDLAKFVNTEQLDEEDRNLLQQVRKLLPGEVSRYLNRNSPFSGIWENIVQQHDDTLPEETRHLIIEYLHPKFKKLFNELSLSNYVFYLPQGKTFTTAALEHQFCSHKYISPVFYLSYQEGVGYNLTVNVTLPDGEEVPLADNAVASPVVYKHKDQWYVWEKTEDVYLIERFLPGGNMLIDEANWPTQLQSFVLPLSRSHQLHFNNVPREEVTDTTPTIQLKLKERGDYLLFQPSFTYLGYEIQPNDKERVILPVQGKLLTIHRNMAVEKAFVQKMEALHTQFVRID
;
A
#
# COMPACT_ATOMS: atom_id res chain seq x y z
N MET A 1 -25.89 -0.21 -3.68
CA MET A 1 -24.65 -0.25 -4.50
C MET A 1 -23.53 -0.72 -3.60
N ALA A 2 -22.58 -1.51 -4.10
CA ALA A 2 -21.40 -1.89 -3.32
C ALA A 2 -20.58 -0.64 -2.97
N LEU A 3 -19.95 -0.63 -1.78
CA LEU A 3 -19.04 0.46 -1.42
C LEU A 3 -17.80 0.45 -2.35
N PRO A 4 -17.37 1.63 -2.86
CA PRO A 4 -16.10 1.78 -3.57
C PRO A 4 -14.92 1.17 -2.81
N HIS A 5 -13.90 0.70 -3.53
CA HIS A 5 -12.78 -0.04 -2.93
C HIS A 5 -11.97 0.78 -1.92
N LEU A 6 -11.81 2.08 -2.15
CA LEU A 6 -11.16 2.97 -1.18
C LEU A 6 -11.94 3.03 0.15
N LEU A 7 -13.27 3.05 0.09
CA LEU A 7 -14.11 3.02 1.29
C LEU A 7 -14.09 1.65 1.97
N LYS A 8 -14.11 0.55 1.20
CA LYS A 8 -13.92 -0.81 1.74
C LYS A 8 -12.60 -0.92 2.51
N TYR A 9 -11.50 -0.41 1.95
CA TYR A 9 -10.18 -0.40 2.60
C TYR A 9 -10.22 0.32 3.96
N ILE A 10 -10.89 1.48 4.05
CA ILE A 10 -11.09 2.20 5.32
C ILE A 10 -11.86 1.34 6.34
N TYR A 11 -12.96 0.69 5.94
CA TYR A 11 -13.80 -0.08 6.86
C TYR A 11 -13.23 -1.46 7.25
N ASN A 12 -12.32 -2.03 6.45
CA ASN A 12 -11.65 -3.29 6.75
C ASN A 12 -10.50 -3.11 7.74
N ASN A 13 -9.66 -2.09 7.52
CA ASN A 13 -8.41 -1.86 8.24
C ASN A 13 -8.56 -0.84 9.40
N GLY A 14 -9.59 0.01 9.37
CA GLY A 14 -9.82 1.05 10.38
C GLY A 14 -10.64 0.59 11.59
N THR A 15 -10.31 1.10 12.77
CA THR A 15 -11.19 1.02 13.95
C THR A 15 -12.31 2.07 13.86
N ASP A 16 -13.48 1.81 14.46
CA ASP A 16 -14.61 2.77 14.42
C ASP A 16 -14.21 4.17 14.96
N GLU A 17 -13.28 4.27 15.93
CA GLU A 17 -12.75 5.56 16.38
C GLU A 17 -11.91 6.27 15.31
N VAL A 18 -10.97 5.55 14.68
CA VAL A 18 -10.13 6.07 13.59
C VAL A 18 -11.00 6.55 12.43
N ILE A 19 -12.01 5.78 12.05
CA ILE A 19 -12.96 6.12 10.99
C ILE A 19 -13.79 7.35 11.37
N ARG A 20 -14.29 7.43 12.62
CA ARG A 20 -15.05 8.59 13.11
C ARG A 20 -14.22 9.88 13.12
N ARG A 21 -12.97 9.81 13.58
CA ARG A 21 -12.04 10.95 13.57
C ARG A 21 -11.62 11.33 12.14
N GLY A 22 -11.36 10.36 11.27
CA GLY A 22 -11.05 10.60 9.86
C GLY A 22 -12.18 11.33 9.13
N LYS A 23 -13.44 10.89 9.32
CA LYS A 23 -14.63 11.60 8.82
C LYS A 23 -14.75 13.03 9.34
N LYS A 24 -14.37 13.29 10.60
CA LYS A 24 -14.37 14.64 11.19
C LYS A 24 -13.32 15.56 10.53
N ILE A 25 -12.10 15.06 10.30
CA ILE A 25 -11.03 15.80 9.60
C ILE A 25 -11.47 16.15 8.17
N HIS A 26 -12.03 15.16 7.46
CA HIS A 26 -12.58 15.31 6.12
C HIS A 26 -13.71 16.35 6.05
N ALA A 27 -14.73 16.22 6.92
CA ALA A 27 -15.86 17.15 6.99
C ALA A 27 -15.43 18.60 7.30
N ASN A 28 -14.34 18.78 8.06
CA ASN A 28 -13.76 20.09 8.35
C ASN A 28 -12.96 20.69 7.18
N ARG A 29 -12.80 19.97 6.05
CA ARG A 29 -11.98 20.33 4.88
C ARG A 29 -10.54 20.70 5.22
N GLN A 30 -9.94 19.94 6.14
CA GLN A 30 -8.57 20.16 6.62
C GLN A 30 -7.54 19.31 5.86
N ILE A 31 -7.79 19.12 4.56
CA ILE A 31 -7.03 18.23 3.67
C ILE A 31 -6.71 19.02 2.40
N GLU A 32 -5.44 19.13 2.08
CA GLU A 32 -4.92 19.77 0.87
C GLU A 32 -4.28 18.71 -0.03
N LEU A 33 -4.62 18.70 -1.32
CA LEU A 33 -3.86 17.95 -2.31
C LEU A 33 -2.47 18.59 -2.46
N VAL A 34 -1.41 17.79 -2.33
CA VAL A 34 -0.02 18.24 -2.48
C VAL A 34 0.56 17.82 -3.83
N ASP A 35 0.19 16.62 -4.28
CA ASP A 35 0.82 15.95 -5.41
C ASP A 35 -0.15 14.92 -5.99
N TYR A 36 -0.24 14.81 -7.31
CA TYR A 36 -1.03 13.82 -8.02
C TYR A 36 -0.26 13.39 -9.27
N ASP A 37 -0.07 12.09 -9.43
CA ASP A 37 0.58 11.43 -10.57
C ASP A 37 -0.37 10.34 -11.05
N GLU A 38 -1.09 10.62 -12.13
CA GLU A 38 -2.06 9.68 -12.69
C GLU A 38 -1.38 8.43 -13.28
N LEU A 39 -0.18 8.58 -13.83
CA LEU A 39 0.54 7.55 -14.58
C LEU A 39 1.03 6.43 -13.67
N LEU A 40 1.50 6.77 -12.46
CA LEU A 40 1.83 5.81 -11.42
C LEU A 40 0.65 5.51 -10.47
N GLY A 41 -0.48 6.21 -10.61
CA GLY A 41 -1.62 6.10 -9.69
C GLY A 41 -1.25 6.51 -8.26
N ASN A 42 -0.39 7.52 -8.11
CA ASN A 42 0.12 8.00 -6.84
C ASN A 42 -0.50 9.35 -6.49
N ILE A 43 -0.84 9.55 -5.22
CA ILE A 43 -1.41 10.81 -4.75
C ILE A 43 -0.94 11.13 -3.32
N SER A 44 -0.64 12.39 -3.05
CA SER A 44 -0.17 12.84 -1.75
C SER A 44 -1.06 13.96 -1.20
N PHE A 45 -1.52 13.79 0.04
CA PHE A 45 -2.30 14.78 0.76
C PHE A 45 -1.53 15.35 1.94
N ARG A 46 -1.75 16.63 2.25
CA ARG A 46 -1.41 17.24 3.53
C ARG A 46 -2.68 17.30 4.36
N VAL A 47 -2.66 16.61 5.50
CA VAL A 47 -3.81 16.46 6.39
C VAL A 47 -3.50 17.14 7.72
N LYS A 48 -4.39 18.02 8.20
CA LYS A 48 -4.29 18.58 9.55
C LYS A 48 -4.83 17.60 10.59
N ASP A 49 -4.27 17.62 11.79
CA ASP A 49 -4.79 16.87 12.93
C ASP A 49 -6.14 17.45 13.43
N ASP A 50 -7.00 16.60 14.02
CA ASP A 50 -8.30 17.03 14.56
C ASP A 50 -8.21 17.65 15.97
N ALA A 51 -7.12 17.37 16.68
CA ALA A 51 -6.87 17.85 18.04
C ALA A 51 -5.77 18.92 18.11
N TYR A 52 -4.84 18.94 17.15
CA TYR A 52 -3.66 19.81 17.16
C TYR A 52 -3.52 20.57 15.84
N SER A 53 -2.83 21.71 15.85
CA SER A 53 -2.57 22.49 14.63
C SER A 53 -1.42 21.93 13.78
N THR A 54 -1.07 20.66 13.95
CA THR A 54 -0.01 19.97 13.20
C THR A 54 -0.54 19.43 11.87
N TYR A 55 0.34 19.35 10.88
CA TYR A 55 0.04 18.81 9.56
C TYR A 55 0.93 17.59 9.30
N TYR A 56 0.34 16.52 8.78
CA TYR A 56 1.03 15.32 8.36
C TYR A 56 0.84 15.11 6.86
N LYS A 57 1.88 14.64 6.17
CA LYS A 57 1.77 14.17 4.79
C LYS A 57 1.31 12.72 4.80
N VAL A 58 0.28 12.42 4.01
CA VAL A 58 -0.20 11.08 3.68
C VAL A 58 0.14 10.82 2.22
N HIS A 59 0.73 9.67 1.96
CA HIS A 59 1.00 9.15 0.62
C HIS A 59 0.09 7.96 0.36
N ILE A 60 -0.54 7.93 -0.80
CA ILE A 60 -1.35 6.83 -1.29
C ILE A 60 -0.75 6.41 -2.64
N GLN A 61 -0.46 5.13 -2.81
CA GLN A 61 0.12 4.57 -4.02
C GLN A 61 -0.81 3.56 -4.67
N GLN A 62 -0.77 3.50 -6.00
CA GLN A 62 -1.54 2.60 -6.85
C GLN A 62 -3.06 2.61 -6.56
N PHE A 63 -3.66 3.78 -6.29
CA PHE A 63 -5.05 3.88 -5.82
C PHE A 63 -6.12 3.35 -6.79
N LYS A 64 -5.75 3.10 -8.05
CA LYS A 64 -6.62 2.52 -9.08
C LYS A 64 -6.83 1.00 -8.91
N ASP A 65 -5.95 0.28 -8.20
CA ASP A 65 -6.06 -1.17 -7.99
C ASP A 65 -6.29 -1.51 -6.50
N PRO A 66 -7.36 -2.23 -6.13
CA PRO A 66 -7.63 -2.62 -4.74
C PRO A 66 -6.62 -3.62 -4.15
N LYS A 67 -5.89 -4.39 -4.95
CA LYS A 67 -4.95 -5.43 -4.47
C LYS A 67 -3.58 -4.87 -4.11
N THR A 68 -3.18 -3.74 -4.70
CA THR A 68 -1.84 -3.15 -4.53
C THR A 68 -1.86 -1.75 -3.89
N LEU A 69 -3.03 -1.26 -3.49
CA LEU A 69 -3.22 -0.03 -2.75
C LEU A 69 -2.36 -0.01 -1.46
N GLU A 70 -1.37 0.88 -1.44
CA GLU A 70 -0.54 1.16 -0.26
C GLU A 70 -0.79 2.57 0.25
N VAL A 71 -0.90 2.73 1.57
CA VAL A 71 -1.15 4.01 2.24
C VAL A 71 -0.15 4.19 3.37
N ARG A 72 0.51 5.37 3.43
CA ARG A 72 1.50 5.69 4.46
C ARG A 72 1.41 7.14 4.94
N CYS A 73 1.30 7.34 6.25
CA CYS A 73 1.32 8.64 6.90
C CYS A 73 2.62 8.89 7.66
N SER A 74 3.01 10.16 7.70
CA SER A 74 4.12 10.69 8.50
C SER A 74 3.75 11.00 9.96
N CYS A 75 2.60 10.55 10.47
CA CYS A 75 2.21 10.78 11.86
C CYS A 75 2.89 9.80 12.82
N PRO A 76 3.28 10.23 14.05
CA PRO A 76 3.94 9.36 15.02
C PRO A 76 2.99 8.32 15.65
N TYR A 77 1.68 8.44 15.43
CA TYR A 77 0.65 7.56 15.99
C TYR A 77 0.16 6.52 14.98
N ASN A 78 1.07 5.97 14.15
CA ASN A 78 0.76 4.91 13.19
C ASN A 78 0.88 3.50 13.81
N LEU A 79 0.22 3.29 14.96
CA LEU A 79 0.25 2.04 15.73
C LEU A 79 -0.87 1.06 15.32
N GLY A 80 -1.57 1.32 14.22
CA GLY A 80 -2.64 0.49 13.66
C GLY A 80 -2.46 0.31 12.15
N GLU A 81 -3.35 -0.46 11.52
CA GLU A 81 -3.29 -0.74 10.08
C GLU A 81 -3.58 0.51 9.22
N ILE A 82 -4.44 1.41 9.71
CA ILE A 82 -4.56 2.79 9.22
C ILE A 82 -4.77 3.76 10.39
N CYS A 83 -4.27 4.98 10.24
CA CYS A 83 -4.48 6.09 11.17
C CYS A 83 -5.64 7.02 10.74
N ARG A 84 -5.97 7.98 11.61
CA ARG A 84 -7.06 8.95 11.36
C ARG A 84 -6.80 9.87 10.17
N HIS A 85 -5.55 10.19 9.88
CA HIS A 85 -5.17 11.05 8.75
C HIS A 85 -5.27 10.31 7.41
N GLU A 86 -4.91 9.02 7.38
CA GLU A 86 -5.03 8.16 6.19
C GLU A 86 -6.50 7.90 5.85
N SER A 87 -7.31 7.59 6.87
CA SER A 87 -8.76 7.50 6.72
C SER A 87 -9.34 8.77 6.12
N ALA A 88 -8.92 9.95 6.61
CA ALA A 88 -9.37 11.24 6.10
C ALA A 88 -8.94 11.47 4.64
N ALA A 89 -7.69 11.17 4.29
CA ALA A 89 -7.16 11.29 2.93
C ALA A 89 -7.86 10.35 1.94
N LEU A 90 -8.18 9.11 2.35
CA LEU A 90 -8.94 8.17 1.53
C LEU A 90 -10.40 8.61 1.31
N PHE A 91 -11.05 9.22 2.31
CA PHE A 91 -12.35 9.86 2.10
C PHE A 91 -12.26 11.03 1.09
N GLN A 92 -11.21 11.86 1.19
CA GLN A 92 -11.00 12.98 0.26
C GLN A 92 -10.75 12.49 -1.17
N LEU A 93 -9.94 11.44 -1.33
CA LEU A 93 -9.67 10.83 -2.62
C LEU A 93 -10.94 10.25 -3.25
N GLN A 94 -11.79 9.58 -2.48
CA GLN A 94 -13.08 9.10 -2.97
C GLN A 94 -13.98 10.26 -3.41
N GLU A 95 -14.09 11.33 -2.61
CA GLU A 95 -14.89 12.52 -3.00
C GLU A 95 -14.37 13.18 -4.28
N MET A 96 -13.05 13.19 -4.51
CA MET A 96 -12.46 13.70 -5.74
C MET A 96 -12.70 12.78 -6.94
N ALA A 97 -12.63 11.46 -6.75
CA ALA A 97 -12.97 10.47 -7.77
C ALA A 97 -14.45 10.55 -8.18
N ASP A 98 -15.37 10.58 -7.20
CA ASP A 98 -16.82 10.68 -7.42
C ASP A 98 -17.21 11.98 -8.16
N LYS A 99 -16.40 13.03 -8.04
CA LYS A 99 -16.57 14.32 -8.73
C LYS A 99 -15.82 14.43 -10.06
N ASN A 100 -15.17 13.36 -10.53
CA ASN A 100 -14.27 13.37 -11.70
C ASN A 100 -13.15 14.42 -11.64
N GLN A 101 -12.74 14.86 -10.44
CA GLN A 101 -11.66 15.85 -10.23
C GLN A 101 -10.24 15.25 -10.41
N LEU A 102 -10.16 13.97 -10.80
CA LEU A 102 -8.92 13.22 -11.02
C LEU A 102 -8.69 12.87 -12.49
N ASN A 103 -9.64 13.15 -13.38
CA ASN A 103 -9.47 13.00 -14.82
C ASN A 103 -9.04 14.36 -15.38
N GLU A 104 -7.88 14.44 -16.01
CA GLU A 104 -7.43 15.69 -16.64
C GLU A 104 -8.26 16.02 -17.90
N GLU A 105 -8.80 17.24 -17.95
CA GLU A 105 -8.89 17.96 -19.22
C GLU A 105 -7.46 18.13 -19.74
N GLN A 106 -7.21 17.83 -21.02
CA GLN A 106 -5.86 17.82 -21.60
C GLN A 106 -5.09 19.11 -21.26
N LEU A 107 -4.07 19.00 -20.41
CA LEU A 107 -3.24 20.13 -19.98
C LEU A 107 -2.47 20.70 -21.19
N SER A 108 -2.91 21.87 -21.66
CA SER A 108 -2.22 22.63 -22.71
C SER A 108 -1.34 23.72 -22.10
N TYR A 109 -0.03 23.66 -22.39
CA TYR A 109 0.96 24.62 -21.93
C TYR A 109 1.16 25.77 -22.94
N ASP A 110 1.05 27.02 -22.46
CA ASP A 110 1.50 28.21 -23.20
C ASP A 110 2.99 28.47 -22.90
N GLN A 111 3.85 28.28 -23.90
CA GLN A 111 5.30 28.44 -23.73
C GLN A 111 5.74 29.87 -23.39
N ARG A 112 4.87 30.88 -23.57
CA ARG A 112 5.11 32.27 -23.16
C ARG A 112 5.30 32.42 -21.67
N HIS A 113 4.72 31.54 -20.84
CA HIS A 113 4.95 31.52 -19.41
C HIS A 113 4.63 30.13 -18.80
N THR A 114 5.66 29.34 -18.52
CA THR A 114 5.53 28.07 -17.78
C THR A 114 6.36 28.09 -16.50
N VAL A 115 5.76 27.64 -15.40
CA VAL A 115 6.41 27.53 -14.08
C VAL A 115 6.92 26.11 -13.89
N VAL A 116 8.23 25.96 -13.77
CA VAL A 116 8.93 24.68 -13.67
C VAL A 116 9.40 24.46 -12.23
N LYS A 117 8.90 23.39 -11.60
CA LYS A 117 9.19 23.00 -10.21
C LYS A 117 10.61 22.45 -10.04
N MET A 118 11.62 23.28 -10.25
CA MET A 118 13.04 22.94 -10.24
C MET A 118 13.82 23.94 -9.39
N LYS A 119 14.42 23.49 -8.28
CA LYS A 119 15.11 24.39 -7.30
C LYS A 119 16.58 24.65 -7.61
N GLN A 120 17.20 23.72 -8.32
CA GLN A 120 18.57 23.68 -8.81
C GLN A 120 18.51 23.01 -10.18
N LEU A 121 19.39 23.37 -11.11
CA LEU A 121 19.42 22.74 -12.42
C LEU A 121 19.79 21.26 -12.26
N ASP A 122 18.90 20.36 -12.68
CA ASP A 122 19.08 18.91 -12.63
C ASP A 122 18.69 18.31 -13.98
N LEU A 123 19.60 17.53 -14.56
CA LEU A 123 19.43 16.86 -15.85
C LEU A 123 18.22 15.91 -15.83
N LYS A 124 17.97 15.21 -14.71
CA LYS A 124 16.83 14.30 -14.59
C LYS A 124 15.51 15.07 -14.65
N MET A 125 15.48 16.24 -14.00
CA MET A 125 14.28 17.09 -13.95
C MET A 125 14.05 17.83 -15.27
N ILE A 126 15.11 18.24 -15.99
CA ILE A 126 14.99 18.78 -17.36
C ILE A 126 14.36 17.72 -18.27
N LYS A 127 14.89 16.49 -18.29
CA LYS A 127 14.39 15.37 -19.12
C LYS A 127 12.93 14.97 -18.82
N MET A 128 12.45 15.18 -17.60
CA MET A 128 11.07 14.89 -17.22
C MET A 128 10.07 15.96 -17.70
N LEU A 129 10.55 17.17 -18.01
CA LEU A 129 9.71 18.35 -18.22
C LEU A 129 9.68 18.84 -19.67
N CYS A 130 10.38 18.17 -20.59
CA CYS A 130 10.31 18.36 -22.04
C CYS A 130 9.99 17.02 -22.73
N ALA A 131 9.50 17.07 -23.98
CA ALA A 131 9.45 15.90 -24.84
C ALA A 131 10.84 15.27 -25.03
N THR A 132 10.92 13.95 -25.20
CA THR A 132 12.18 13.24 -25.45
C THR A 132 12.85 13.70 -26.74
N GLU A 133 12.06 13.96 -27.80
CA GLU A 133 12.54 14.56 -29.06
C GLU A 133 13.15 15.94 -28.83
N SER A 134 12.48 16.81 -28.05
CA SER A 134 12.98 18.14 -27.68
C SER A 134 14.31 18.09 -26.92
N TYR A 135 14.54 17.04 -26.12
CA TYR A 135 15.80 16.83 -25.43
C TYR A 135 16.90 16.31 -26.39
N ALA A 136 16.57 15.42 -27.32
CA ALA A 136 17.50 14.91 -28.32
C ALA A 136 18.00 16.03 -29.26
N GLU A 137 17.08 16.86 -29.77
CA GLU A 137 17.42 18.04 -30.58
C GLU A 137 18.29 19.03 -29.78
N ALA A 138 18.00 19.22 -28.48
CA ALA A 138 18.82 20.05 -27.61
C ALA A 138 20.26 19.52 -27.41
N GLU A 139 20.44 18.19 -27.28
CA GLU A 139 21.78 17.60 -27.24
C GLU A 139 22.53 17.71 -28.57
N GLU A 140 21.85 17.53 -29.71
CA GLU A 140 22.47 17.65 -31.03
C GLU A 140 22.88 19.10 -31.33
N PHE A 141 22.00 20.06 -31.03
CA PHE A 141 22.30 21.49 -31.11
C PHE A 141 23.54 21.85 -30.27
N LEU A 142 23.60 21.42 -29.00
CA LEU A 142 24.71 21.75 -28.10
C LEU A 142 26.05 21.05 -28.42
N ARG A 143 26.07 20.07 -29.34
CA ARG A 143 27.31 19.50 -29.89
C ARG A 143 27.95 20.39 -30.95
N THR A 144 27.17 21.22 -31.63
CA THR A 144 27.62 22.01 -32.80
C THR A 144 27.59 23.51 -32.57
N GLN A 145 26.66 24.00 -31.73
CA GLN A 145 26.38 25.41 -31.48
C GLN A 145 26.11 25.66 -29.98
N LYS A 146 25.95 26.93 -29.60
CA LYS A 146 25.56 27.36 -28.25
C LYS A 146 24.65 28.57 -28.35
N ALA A 147 23.67 28.66 -27.45
CA ALA A 147 22.84 29.85 -27.27
C ALA A 147 23.69 31.02 -26.74
N GLN A 148 23.41 32.23 -27.21
CA GLN A 148 24.04 33.46 -26.77
C GLN A 148 23.31 33.99 -25.52
N ILE A 149 23.99 33.99 -24.38
CA ILE A 149 23.49 34.60 -23.15
C ILE A 149 23.65 36.12 -23.27
N LEU A 150 22.53 36.85 -23.19
CA LEU A 150 22.49 38.32 -23.28
C LEU A 150 22.63 38.98 -21.90
N GLN A 151 21.98 38.42 -20.89
CA GLN A 151 21.93 38.94 -19.52
C GLN A 151 21.91 37.76 -18.54
N ALA A 152 22.68 37.85 -17.44
CA ALA A 152 22.75 36.84 -16.39
C ALA A 152 23.06 37.50 -15.04
N GLU A 153 22.04 38.09 -14.43
CA GLU A 153 22.10 38.81 -13.15
C GLU A 153 20.75 38.69 -12.40
N ASP A 154 20.69 39.06 -11.13
CA ASP A 154 19.45 39.07 -10.32
C ASP A 154 18.66 37.73 -10.31
N GLU A 155 19.34 36.57 -10.28
CA GLU A 155 18.72 35.24 -10.43
C GLU A 155 17.91 35.05 -11.75
N LYS A 156 18.23 35.84 -12.78
CA LYS A 156 17.58 35.85 -14.09
C LYS A 156 18.58 35.68 -15.22
N VAL A 157 18.20 34.90 -16.23
CA VAL A 157 18.95 34.69 -17.47
C VAL A 157 18.06 35.06 -18.66
N ALA A 158 18.58 35.89 -19.55
CA ALA A 158 18.00 36.15 -20.87
C ALA A 158 18.99 35.65 -21.94
N ALA A 159 18.50 34.86 -22.89
CA ALA A 159 19.32 34.32 -23.96
C ALA A 159 18.59 34.32 -25.31
N GLU A 160 19.39 34.42 -26.37
CA GLU A 160 18.98 34.22 -27.75
C GLU A 160 19.63 32.96 -28.30
N LEU A 161 18.89 32.22 -29.12
CA LEU A 161 19.41 31.10 -29.89
C LEU A 161 18.83 31.18 -31.31
N GLU A 162 19.61 30.76 -32.29
CA GLU A 162 19.16 30.64 -33.68
C GLU A 162 18.95 29.14 -33.98
N LEU A 163 17.72 28.75 -34.29
CA LEU A 163 17.38 27.37 -34.65
C LEU A 163 16.64 27.40 -35.98
N GLN A 164 17.11 26.59 -36.94
CA GLN A 164 16.53 26.50 -38.30
C GLN A 164 16.41 27.86 -39.03
N GLY A 165 17.26 28.83 -38.71
CA GLY A 165 17.26 30.19 -39.29
C GLY A 165 16.27 31.17 -38.64
N ILE A 166 15.66 30.81 -37.51
CA ILE A 166 14.78 31.66 -36.71
C ILE A 166 15.44 31.95 -35.36
N THR A 167 15.47 33.22 -34.95
CA THR A 167 16.01 33.63 -33.65
C THR A 167 14.93 33.58 -32.57
N TYR A 168 15.15 32.79 -31.54
CA TYR A 168 14.26 32.65 -30.39
C TYR A 168 14.83 33.33 -29.15
N ARG A 169 14.04 34.20 -28.54
CA ARG A 169 14.30 34.78 -27.21
C ARG A 169 13.68 33.91 -26.13
N VAL A 170 14.48 33.61 -25.11
CA VAL A 170 14.08 32.83 -23.94
C VAL A 170 14.52 33.55 -22.68
N TYR A 171 13.64 33.59 -21.68
CA TYR A 171 13.97 34.09 -20.34
C TYR A 171 13.71 33.00 -19.31
N ILE A 172 14.59 32.94 -18.32
CA ILE A 172 14.51 32.00 -17.20
C ILE A 172 14.81 32.79 -15.92
N GLN A 173 13.91 32.74 -14.95
CA GLN A 173 14.06 33.49 -13.69
C GLN A 173 13.72 32.60 -12.50
N LYS A 174 14.50 32.70 -11.42
CA LYS A 174 14.17 32.03 -10.16
C LYS A 174 13.12 32.86 -9.41
N ASN A 175 12.00 32.23 -9.05
CA ASN A 175 10.89 32.90 -8.38
C ASN A 175 10.99 32.84 -6.84
N GLU A 176 10.06 33.48 -6.12
CA GLU A 176 10.10 33.56 -4.65
C GLU A 176 10.01 32.17 -3.97
N GLU A 177 9.33 31.20 -4.58
CA GLU A 177 9.25 29.81 -4.13
C GLU A 177 10.53 29.00 -4.43
N ARG A 178 11.50 29.62 -5.11
CA ARG A 178 12.73 29.03 -5.67
C ARG A 178 12.53 28.08 -6.84
N ASN A 179 11.37 28.11 -7.49
CA ASN A 179 11.12 27.41 -8.75
C ASN A 179 11.63 28.27 -9.94
N LEU A 180 11.64 27.72 -11.15
CA LEU A 180 12.07 28.44 -12.36
C LEU A 180 10.86 28.85 -13.19
N ASP A 181 10.62 30.15 -13.34
CA ASP A 181 9.69 30.69 -14.31
C ASP A 181 10.41 30.78 -15.67
N THR A 182 9.82 30.19 -16.71
CA THR A 182 10.43 30.15 -18.05
C THR A 182 9.48 30.70 -19.11
N SER A 183 10.01 31.48 -20.04
CA SER A 183 9.25 32.03 -21.17
C SER A 183 10.00 31.88 -22.48
N CYS A 184 9.28 31.51 -23.54
CA CYS A 184 9.78 31.45 -24.90
C CYS A 184 8.70 31.94 -25.87
N GLN A 185 9.10 32.52 -26.99
CA GLN A 185 8.19 33.04 -28.03
C GLN A 185 7.75 31.99 -29.07
N CYS A 186 8.03 30.71 -28.84
CA CYS A 186 7.64 29.62 -29.75
C CYS A 186 6.24 29.08 -29.44
N ASP A 187 5.62 28.48 -30.45
CA ASP A 187 4.29 27.86 -30.40
C ASP A 187 4.36 26.38 -30.82
N SER A 188 5.47 25.71 -30.45
CA SER A 188 5.86 24.39 -30.98
C SER A 188 5.66 23.24 -29.98
N GLU A 189 5.16 23.52 -28.79
CA GLU A 189 5.07 22.56 -27.69
C GLU A 189 3.91 22.96 -26.76
N HIS A 190 2.97 22.05 -26.57
CA HIS A 190 1.75 22.26 -25.79
C HIS A 190 1.49 21.15 -24.77
N GLU A 191 2.19 20.02 -24.83
CA GLU A 191 2.01 18.88 -23.91
C GLU A 191 3.05 18.92 -22.77
N HIS A 192 4.19 19.58 -23.00
CA HIS A 192 5.26 19.72 -22.01
C HIS A 192 5.55 21.18 -21.60
N PRO A 193 5.91 21.45 -20.33
CA PRO A 193 6.23 22.81 -19.87
C PRO A 193 7.56 23.37 -20.41
N LEU A 194 8.44 22.54 -20.98
CA LEU A 194 9.70 22.95 -21.62
C LEU A 194 9.73 22.57 -23.11
N CYS A 195 9.66 23.56 -23.99
CA CYS A 195 10.00 23.41 -25.40
C CYS A 195 11.52 23.24 -25.62
N VAL A 196 11.91 22.73 -26.81
CA VAL A 196 13.31 22.62 -27.31
C VAL A 196 14.19 23.80 -26.88
N HIS A 197 13.74 25.02 -27.12
CA HIS A 197 14.47 26.26 -26.87
C HIS A 197 14.84 26.47 -25.39
N LYS A 198 13.90 26.18 -24.48
CA LYS A 198 14.14 26.24 -23.03
C LYS A 198 15.08 25.11 -22.60
N THR A 199 14.92 23.92 -23.17
CA THR A 199 15.75 22.74 -22.90
C THR A 199 17.20 22.94 -23.32
N ILE A 200 17.46 23.55 -24.49
CA ILE A 200 18.81 23.96 -24.94
C ILE A 200 19.48 24.84 -23.89
N ILE A 201 18.82 25.90 -23.43
CA ILE A 201 19.43 26.86 -22.50
C ILE A 201 19.62 26.25 -21.12
N LEU A 202 18.62 25.55 -20.57
CA LEU A 202 18.75 24.88 -19.26
C LEU A 202 19.91 23.87 -19.25
N THR A 203 20.04 23.08 -20.33
CA THR A 203 21.11 22.09 -20.50
C THR A 203 22.48 22.76 -20.70
N GLN A 204 22.54 23.87 -21.46
CA GLN A 204 23.77 24.67 -21.61
C GLN A 204 24.24 25.27 -20.29
N LEU A 205 23.33 25.85 -19.49
CA LEU A 205 23.65 26.44 -18.20
C LEU A 205 24.14 25.37 -17.21
N LEU A 206 23.46 24.22 -17.16
CA LEU A 206 23.86 23.08 -16.33
C LEU A 206 25.25 22.57 -16.72
N ASN A 207 25.51 22.37 -18.01
CA ASN A 207 26.80 21.85 -18.50
C ASN A 207 27.95 22.86 -18.37
N SER A 208 27.67 24.17 -18.40
CA SER A 208 28.72 25.20 -18.38
C SER A 208 29.01 25.74 -16.97
N PHE A 209 28.00 25.79 -16.09
CA PHE A 209 28.09 26.45 -14.78
C PHE A 209 27.59 25.60 -13.60
N GLY A 210 27.00 24.43 -13.87
CA GLY A 210 26.57 23.48 -12.83
C GLY A 210 25.20 23.78 -12.19
N PRO A 211 24.79 22.94 -11.23
CA PRO A 211 23.40 22.89 -10.72
C PRO A 211 22.96 24.16 -9.97
N ASN A 212 23.90 24.90 -9.38
CA ASN A 212 23.62 26.06 -8.53
C ASN A 212 23.75 27.41 -9.26
N TYR A 213 23.84 27.43 -10.59
CA TYR A 213 24.17 28.65 -11.35
C TYR A 213 23.32 29.87 -10.97
N PHE A 214 21.99 29.71 -10.88
CA PHE A 214 21.09 30.80 -10.51
C PHE A 214 21.37 31.39 -9.12
N ASP A 215 21.85 30.59 -8.16
CA ASP A 215 22.25 31.08 -6.84
C ASP A 215 23.59 31.83 -6.87
N THR A 216 24.44 31.62 -7.90
CA THR A 216 25.72 32.33 -8.09
C THR A 216 25.56 33.72 -8.69
N ILE A 217 24.54 33.93 -9.54
CA ILE A 217 24.17 35.24 -10.11
C ILE A 217 23.12 35.99 -9.25
N ARG A 218 22.97 35.57 -8.00
CA ARG A 218 22.02 36.17 -7.06
C ARG A 218 22.47 37.54 -6.58
N ASN A 219 21.55 38.51 -6.66
CA ASN A 219 21.79 39.83 -6.12
C ASN A 219 21.66 39.82 -4.58
N TRP A 220 22.76 40.22 -3.93
CA TRP A 220 22.88 40.26 -2.48
C TRP A 220 22.72 41.67 -1.91
N ASP A 221 22.52 42.70 -2.74
CA ASP A 221 22.64 44.09 -2.31
C ASP A 221 21.55 44.50 -1.31
N ARG A 222 20.35 43.92 -1.40
CA ARG A 222 19.31 44.09 -0.36
C ARG A 222 19.75 43.54 1.00
N ASP A 223 20.44 42.40 1.02
CA ASP A 223 20.83 41.75 2.27
C ASP A 223 22.16 42.30 2.81
N LYS A 224 23.08 42.75 1.92
CA LYS A 224 24.22 43.60 2.28
C LYS A 224 23.77 44.93 2.91
N ASN A 225 22.78 45.61 2.32
CA ASN A 225 22.18 46.81 2.88
C ASN A 225 21.55 46.55 4.26
N LYS A 226 20.84 45.42 4.46
CA LYS A 226 20.34 45.04 5.80
C LYS A 226 21.45 44.82 6.82
N LEU A 227 22.57 44.21 6.42
CA LEU A 227 23.73 44.01 7.30
C LEU A 227 24.40 45.33 7.68
N LEU A 228 24.53 46.26 6.74
CA LEU A 228 25.07 47.60 6.96
C LEU A 228 24.12 48.49 7.79
N ALA A 229 22.81 48.35 7.61
CA ALA A 229 21.79 49.11 8.35
C ALA A 229 21.81 48.87 9.86
N ILE A 230 22.29 47.70 10.32
CA ILE A 230 22.54 47.42 11.75
C ILE A 230 23.58 48.40 12.35
N TYR A 231 24.44 48.97 11.52
CA TYR A 231 25.45 49.96 11.88
C TYR A 231 25.14 51.37 11.35
N GLY A 232 23.96 51.57 10.75
CA GLY A 232 23.53 52.87 10.19
C GLY A 232 24.09 53.21 8.81
N TYR A 233 24.65 52.25 8.09
CA TYR A 233 25.24 52.44 6.75
C TYR A 233 24.42 51.77 5.64
N SER A 234 24.71 52.15 4.40
CA SER A 234 24.16 51.62 3.15
C SER A 234 25.27 51.37 2.13
N LEU A 235 24.97 50.66 1.03
CA LEU A 235 25.88 50.46 -0.09
C LEU A 235 26.18 51.75 -0.88
N SER A 236 25.43 52.83 -0.65
CA SER A 236 25.69 54.16 -1.21
C SER A 236 26.67 55.00 -0.39
N ASP A 237 27.04 54.55 0.82
CA ASP A 237 28.00 55.26 1.68
C ASP A 237 29.45 54.83 1.39
N ASP A 238 30.43 55.64 1.80
CA ASP A 238 31.82 55.22 1.77
C ASP A 238 32.11 54.16 2.84
N LEU A 239 32.30 52.91 2.41
CA LEU A 239 32.58 51.76 3.26
C LEU A 239 34.10 51.47 3.41
N THR A 240 34.98 52.23 2.76
CA THR A 240 36.42 51.93 2.76
C THR A 240 37.01 51.98 4.17
N GLY A 241 37.78 50.93 4.52
CA GLY A 241 38.38 50.76 5.85
C GLY A 241 37.41 50.43 7.00
N LYS A 242 36.09 50.52 6.80
CA LYS A 242 35.06 50.37 7.85
C LYS A 242 34.51 48.95 7.92
N PHE A 243 34.21 48.36 6.75
CA PHE A 243 33.61 47.04 6.64
C PHE A 243 34.19 46.22 5.48
N GLU A 244 34.15 44.90 5.61
CA GLU A 244 34.52 43.92 4.60
C GLU A 244 33.42 42.88 4.43
N PHE A 245 33.02 42.59 3.19
CA PHE A 245 32.08 41.51 2.90
C PHE A 245 32.84 40.21 2.59
N THR A 246 32.60 39.18 3.39
CA THR A 246 33.09 37.82 3.16
C THR A 246 31.91 36.90 2.88
N TYR A 247 32.09 35.83 2.10
CA TYR A 247 31.00 34.88 1.80
C TYR A 247 31.21 33.59 2.59
N GLN A 248 30.26 33.24 3.45
CA GLN A 248 30.24 31.98 4.19
C GLN A 248 29.00 31.19 3.77
N ASN A 249 29.19 29.94 3.34
CA ASN A 249 28.12 29.06 2.86
C ASN A 249 27.19 29.73 1.82
N GLY A 250 27.78 30.49 0.89
CA GLY A 250 27.07 31.20 -0.18
C GLY A 250 26.28 32.44 0.27
N ARG A 251 26.37 32.88 1.52
CA ARG A 251 25.68 34.10 2.01
C ARG A 251 26.70 35.21 2.35
N PRO A 252 26.36 36.49 2.13
CA PRO A 252 27.21 37.60 2.53
C PRO A 252 27.25 37.72 4.05
N PHE A 253 28.46 37.88 4.58
CA PHE A 253 28.75 38.11 5.99
C PHE A 253 29.58 39.38 6.14
N LEU A 254 29.07 40.33 6.91
CA LEU A 254 29.68 41.64 7.12
C LEU A 254 30.67 41.57 8.30
N ARG A 255 31.96 41.69 7.99
CA ARG A 255 33.03 41.86 8.98
C ARG A 255 33.23 43.36 9.22
N VAL A 256 33.21 43.77 10.50
CA VAL A 256 33.56 45.14 10.89
C VAL A 256 35.08 45.21 11.02
N LEU A 257 35.70 46.18 10.36
CA LEU A 257 37.16 46.43 10.42
C LEU A 257 37.50 47.53 11.42
N ASP A 258 36.66 48.57 11.52
CA ASP A 258 36.85 49.69 12.44
C ASP A 258 36.24 49.38 13.83
N PRO A 259 37.05 49.27 14.90
CA PRO A 259 36.57 48.96 16.26
C PRO A 259 35.77 50.09 16.92
N THR A 260 35.70 51.29 16.33
CA THR A 260 34.91 52.40 16.85
C THR A 260 33.43 52.32 16.48
N ILE A 261 33.09 51.55 15.43
CA ILE A 261 31.72 51.42 14.92
C ILE A 261 30.89 50.52 15.86
N LYS A 262 29.76 51.05 16.33
CA LYS A 262 28.82 50.36 17.21
C LYS A 262 27.48 50.14 16.52
N ARG A 263 26.76 49.09 16.92
CA ARG A 263 25.42 48.79 16.38
C ARG A 263 24.43 49.87 16.79
N VAL A 264 23.59 50.28 15.85
CA VAL A 264 22.45 51.16 16.10
C VAL A 264 21.36 50.34 16.80
N ILE A 265 20.96 50.77 17.99
CA ILE A 265 19.89 50.12 18.75
C ILE A 265 18.54 50.65 18.23
N THR A 266 17.95 49.92 17.29
CA THR A 266 16.59 50.16 16.83
C THR A 266 15.63 49.21 17.57
N PRO A 267 14.53 49.69 18.18
CA PRO A 267 13.59 48.82 18.90
C PRO A 267 12.86 47.90 17.92
N ALA A 268 13.28 46.63 17.87
CA ALA A 268 12.70 45.63 16.98
C ALA A 268 11.37 45.07 17.52
N SER A 269 10.39 44.96 16.63
CA SER A 269 9.12 44.27 16.84
C SER A 269 9.33 42.79 17.19
N ASN A 270 8.51 42.28 18.12
CA ASN A 270 8.56 40.90 18.60
C ASN A 270 8.40 39.84 17.49
N GLU A 271 9.45 39.06 17.25
CA GLU A 271 9.28 37.64 16.91
C GLU A 271 10.06 36.79 17.91
N LYS A 272 9.33 35.90 18.60
CA LYS A 272 9.86 35.12 19.72
C LYS A 272 10.72 33.97 19.22
N ARG A 273 11.95 33.89 19.72
CA ARG A 273 12.73 32.64 19.74
C ARG A 273 13.21 32.38 21.15
N ASN A 274 12.39 31.63 21.91
CA ASN A 274 12.76 31.19 23.24
C ASN A 274 13.89 30.15 23.13
N ASN A 275 15.02 30.44 23.77
CA ASN A 275 15.93 29.44 24.32
C ASN A 275 16.47 30.00 25.64
N GLU A 276 16.77 29.07 26.55
CA GLU A 276 17.45 29.23 27.86
C GLU A 276 16.57 29.31 29.12
N THR A 277 16.56 28.17 29.82
CA THR A 277 16.78 27.98 31.26
C THR A 277 16.55 29.13 32.25
N ALA A 278 15.56 28.95 33.13
CA ALA A 278 15.55 29.39 34.53
C ALA A 278 14.64 28.41 35.31
N GLU A 279 15.15 27.66 36.28
CA GLU A 279 15.12 27.95 37.73
C GLU A 279 13.74 27.88 38.38
N ILE A 280 13.65 27.14 39.50
CA ILE A 280 12.43 26.81 40.24
C ILE A 280 12.31 27.68 41.49
N PRO A 281 11.23 28.46 41.67
CA PRO A 281 10.81 29.01 42.95
C PRO A 281 9.52 28.34 43.50
N PRO A 282 9.20 28.51 44.80
CA PRO A 282 8.66 27.40 45.59
C PRO A 282 7.14 27.44 45.88
N THR A 283 6.62 26.29 46.31
CA THR A 283 5.23 26.08 46.74
C THR A 283 5.02 26.50 48.21
N PRO A 284 3.96 27.26 48.55
CA PRO A 284 3.52 27.44 49.93
C PRO A 284 2.73 26.23 50.45
N GLN A 285 3.05 25.78 51.66
CA GLN A 285 2.26 24.83 52.46
C GLN A 285 1.03 25.56 53.07
N GLN A 286 -0.09 24.92 53.42
CA GLN A 286 -0.44 24.14 54.65
C GLN A 286 -1.99 23.89 54.57
N ASN A 287 -2.70 22.99 55.26
CA ASN A 287 -2.58 22.23 56.52
C ASN A 287 -3.25 20.84 56.34
N THR A 288 -2.69 19.73 56.86
CA THR A 288 -3.01 19.07 58.17
C THR A 288 -4.45 18.54 58.25
N ILE A 289 -4.70 17.22 58.29
CA ILE A 289 -4.89 16.31 59.48
C ILE A 289 -5.25 14.92 58.85
N GLU A 290 -4.90 13.70 59.29
CA GLU A 290 -4.22 13.14 60.50
C GLU A 290 -3.33 11.90 60.13
N LYS A 291 -3.23 10.88 61.01
CA LYS A 291 -2.76 9.50 60.75
C LYS A 291 -3.63 8.48 61.51
N PRO A 292 -4.12 7.39 60.87
CA PRO A 292 -4.43 6.16 61.58
C PRO A 292 -3.20 5.24 61.65
N VAL A 293 -3.12 4.47 62.74
CA VAL A 293 -2.02 3.58 63.11
C VAL A 293 -2.01 2.31 62.24
N PHE A 294 -0.83 1.91 61.75
CA PHE A 294 -0.65 0.67 61.01
C PHE A 294 -0.54 -0.52 61.98
N VAL A 295 -1.56 -1.40 62.00
CA VAL A 295 -1.46 -2.71 62.66
C VAL A 295 -0.91 -3.71 61.65
N PRO A 296 0.22 -4.38 61.89
CA PRO A 296 0.78 -5.34 60.95
C PRO A 296 -0.06 -6.63 60.95
N VAL A 297 -0.93 -6.77 59.96
CA VAL A 297 -1.52 -8.08 59.60
C VAL A 297 -0.40 -8.91 58.95
N PRO A 298 -0.23 -10.20 59.31
CA PRO A 298 0.85 -11.02 58.75
C PRO A 298 0.76 -11.10 57.22
N GLN A 299 1.91 -10.95 56.55
CA GLN A 299 2.02 -11.20 55.12
C GLN A 299 1.66 -12.66 54.84
N ARG A 300 0.45 -12.92 54.34
CA ARG A 300 0.24 -14.06 53.44
C ARG A 300 0.99 -13.75 52.16
N SER A 301 1.94 -14.61 51.83
CA SER A 301 2.62 -14.67 50.54
C SER A 301 1.57 -14.74 49.42
N GLN A 302 1.28 -13.61 48.78
CA GLN A 302 0.57 -13.60 47.52
C GLN A 302 1.54 -14.04 46.42
N THR A 303 1.55 -15.33 46.14
CA THR A 303 1.86 -15.82 44.79
C THR A 303 0.99 -15.03 43.82
N SER A 304 1.61 -14.30 42.90
CA SER A 304 0.89 -13.52 41.90
C SER A 304 0.19 -14.46 40.91
N THR A 305 -1.08 -14.79 41.16
CA THR A 305 -1.93 -15.50 40.21
C THR A 305 -2.05 -14.67 38.94
N ARG A 306 -1.44 -15.15 37.86
CA ARG A 306 -1.56 -14.53 36.53
C ARG A 306 -2.81 -15.08 35.86
N TYR A 307 -3.81 -14.24 35.67
CA TYR A 307 -4.94 -14.57 34.81
C TYR A 307 -4.48 -14.49 33.34
N LYS A 308 -4.82 -15.50 32.55
CA LYS A 308 -4.55 -15.55 31.11
C LYS A 308 -5.84 -15.73 30.33
N LEU A 309 -5.86 -15.19 29.11
CA LEU A 309 -6.94 -15.42 28.16
C LEU A 309 -6.61 -16.58 27.25
N ALA A 310 -7.63 -17.38 26.95
CA ALA A 310 -7.55 -18.43 25.95
C ALA A 310 -8.70 -18.33 24.96
N ILE A 311 -8.47 -18.85 23.75
CA ILE A 311 -9.48 -18.93 22.70
C ILE A 311 -9.98 -20.36 22.58
N VAL A 312 -11.31 -20.49 22.51
CA VAL A 312 -12.01 -21.75 22.29
C VAL A 312 -12.64 -21.68 20.90
N PHE A 313 -12.14 -22.50 19.98
CA PHE A 313 -12.80 -22.75 18.70
C PHE A 313 -13.90 -23.80 18.88
N SER A 314 -15.03 -23.62 18.19
CA SER A 314 -16.12 -24.59 18.14
C SER A 314 -16.82 -24.55 16.77
N TYR A 315 -17.55 -25.62 16.44
CA TYR A 315 -18.34 -25.69 15.21
C TYR A 315 -19.78 -25.25 15.49
N ASN A 316 -20.34 -24.42 14.61
CA ASN A 316 -21.71 -23.91 14.73
C ASN A 316 -22.44 -23.98 13.38
N ALA A 317 -23.30 -24.99 13.20
CA ALA A 317 -24.02 -25.23 11.95
C ALA A 317 -24.95 -24.07 11.52
N HIS A 318 -25.50 -23.31 12.47
CA HIS A 318 -26.48 -22.26 12.20
C HIS A 318 -25.86 -20.91 11.84
N GLN A 319 -24.53 -20.76 11.96
CA GLN A 319 -23.85 -19.51 11.64
C GLN A 319 -22.69 -19.75 10.69
N TYR A 320 -22.85 -19.29 9.44
CA TYR A 320 -21.76 -19.20 8.47
C TYR A 320 -20.60 -18.30 8.99
N PRO A 321 -19.31 -18.68 8.85
CA PRO A 321 -18.75 -19.80 8.08
C PRO A 321 -18.54 -21.08 8.90
N PHE A 322 -19.50 -21.44 9.76
CA PHE A 322 -19.57 -22.68 10.54
C PHE A 322 -18.52 -22.86 11.64
N VAL A 323 -17.72 -21.83 11.92
CA VAL A 323 -16.79 -21.77 13.05
C VAL A 323 -17.18 -20.62 13.98
N GLN A 324 -17.18 -20.90 15.28
CA GLN A 324 -17.42 -19.94 16.34
C GLN A 324 -16.17 -19.82 17.22
N THR A 325 -15.79 -18.57 17.53
CA THR A 325 -14.69 -18.24 18.44
C THR A 325 -15.25 -17.69 19.74
N ASP A 326 -15.04 -18.43 20.83
CA ASP A 326 -15.29 -17.99 22.19
C ASP A 326 -13.97 -17.66 22.89
N MET A 327 -14.03 -16.83 23.93
CA MET A 327 -12.86 -16.49 24.74
C MET A 327 -13.13 -16.80 26.21
N VAL A 328 -12.09 -17.26 26.89
CA VAL A 328 -12.17 -17.70 28.27
C VAL A 328 -11.03 -17.14 29.11
N MET A 329 -11.24 -17.07 30.41
CA MET A 329 -10.27 -16.57 31.38
C MET A 329 -10.04 -17.60 32.48
N GLY A 330 -8.80 -17.79 32.89
CA GLY A 330 -8.43 -18.69 33.98
C GLY A 330 -7.08 -18.34 34.59
N GLU A 331 -6.77 -18.94 35.75
CA GLU A 331 -5.48 -18.80 36.42
C GLU A 331 -4.47 -19.74 35.75
N ALA A 332 -3.38 -19.18 35.21
CA ALA A 332 -2.33 -19.95 34.56
C ALA A 332 -1.51 -20.77 35.57
N ASN A 333 -1.02 -21.94 35.12
CA ASN A 333 -0.08 -22.75 35.89
C ASN A 333 1.33 -22.13 35.93
N GLU A 334 2.19 -22.66 36.80
CA GLU A 334 3.56 -22.15 36.98
C GLU A 334 4.43 -22.29 35.71
N SER A 335 4.07 -23.19 34.78
CA SER A 335 4.74 -23.35 33.48
C SER A 335 4.16 -22.48 32.35
N LEU A 336 3.03 -21.79 32.59
CA LEU A 336 2.27 -20.99 31.62
C LEU A 336 1.68 -21.77 30.43
N ASP A 337 1.41 -23.07 30.59
CA ASP A 337 0.89 -23.96 29.53
C ASP A 337 -0.56 -24.41 29.70
N ASP A 338 -1.15 -24.30 30.90
CA ASP A 338 -2.51 -24.78 31.19
C ASP A 338 -3.16 -24.03 32.38
N PHE A 339 -4.47 -24.20 32.57
CA PHE A 339 -5.22 -23.53 33.63
C PHE A 339 -5.32 -24.35 34.94
N VAL A 340 -4.96 -23.73 36.08
CA VAL A 340 -5.07 -24.35 37.42
C VAL A 340 -6.44 -24.09 38.04
N GLY A 341 -7.52 -24.46 37.33
CA GLY A 341 -8.86 -24.34 37.92
C GLY A 341 -10.00 -24.36 36.93
N LYS A 342 -11.16 -23.88 37.39
CA LYS A 342 -12.32 -23.66 36.53
C LYS A 342 -12.08 -22.41 35.69
N VAL A 343 -12.46 -22.54 34.43
CA VAL A 343 -12.27 -21.51 33.40
C VAL A 343 -13.61 -20.80 33.17
N GLU A 344 -13.60 -19.46 33.18
CA GLU A 344 -14.79 -18.63 32.99
C GLU A 344 -14.92 -18.21 31.52
N ARG A 345 -16.10 -18.41 30.93
CA ARG A 345 -16.40 -17.92 29.57
C ARG A 345 -16.75 -16.44 29.61
N LEU A 346 -16.03 -15.64 28.85
CA LEU A 346 -16.22 -14.19 28.81
C LEU A 346 -17.34 -13.80 27.84
N ASP A 347 -18.22 -12.92 28.30
CA ASP A 347 -19.19 -12.24 27.43
C ASP A 347 -18.51 -11.07 26.70
N LEU A 348 -17.99 -11.38 25.50
CA LEU A 348 -17.25 -10.43 24.67
C LEU A 348 -18.06 -9.19 24.23
N ALA A 349 -19.39 -9.26 24.26
CA ALA A 349 -20.28 -8.14 23.95
C ALA A 349 -20.42 -7.15 25.12
N LYS A 350 -20.02 -7.53 26.34
CA LYS A 350 -20.01 -6.68 27.53
C LYS A 350 -18.61 -6.11 27.80
N PHE A 351 -18.55 -5.19 28.77
CA PHE A 351 -17.29 -4.72 29.33
C PHE A 351 -16.60 -5.86 30.07
N VAL A 352 -15.31 -6.04 29.81
CA VAL A 352 -14.42 -7.03 30.45
C VAL A 352 -13.32 -6.23 31.13
N ASN A 353 -13.03 -6.50 32.41
CA ASN A 353 -11.96 -5.79 33.11
C ASN A 353 -10.60 -6.24 32.55
N THR A 354 -9.82 -5.30 32.02
CA THR A 354 -8.50 -5.54 31.42
C THR A 354 -7.34 -5.18 32.35
N GLU A 355 -7.59 -4.65 33.55
CA GLU A 355 -6.56 -4.25 34.52
C GLU A 355 -5.64 -5.42 34.91
N GLN A 356 -6.17 -6.64 34.96
CA GLN A 356 -5.48 -7.88 35.33
C GLN A 356 -4.85 -8.62 34.14
N LEU A 357 -4.94 -8.07 32.93
CA LEU A 357 -4.46 -8.68 31.68
C LEU A 357 -3.21 -7.97 31.14
N ASP A 358 -2.29 -8.77 30.59
CA ASP A 358 -1.09 -8.28 29.91
C ASP A 358 -1.44 -7.63 28.55
N GLU A 359 -0.47 -6.95 27.93
CA GLU A 359 -0.70 -6.23 26.66
C GLU A 359 -1.07 -7.15 25.49
N GLU A 360 -0.51 -8.36 25.45
CA GLU A 360 -0.82 -9.41 24.47
C GLU A 360 -2.28 -9.86 24.59
N ASP A 361 -2.72 -10.20 25.81
CA ASP A 361 -4.10 -10.57 26.13
C ASP A 361 -5.10 -9.45 25.77
N ARG A 362 -4.71 -8.18 26.01
CA ARG A 362 -5.52 -7.00 25.64
C ARG A 362 -5.65 -6.81 24.13
N ASN A 363 -4.61 -7.10 23.34
CA ASN A 363 -4.69 -7.10 21.88
C ASN A 363 -5.56 -8.27 21.39
N LEU A 364 -5.36 -9.47 21.95
CA LEU A 364 -6.12 -10.67 21.60
C LEU A 364 -7.63 -10.47 21.80
N LEU A 365 -8.04 -9.93 22.95
CA LEU A 365 -9.44 -9.54 23.23
C LEU A 365 -10.01 -8.58 22.17
N GLN A 366 -9.21 -7.66 21.64
CA GLN A 366 -9.64 -6.75 20.57
C GLN A 366 -9.77 -7.45 19.22
N GLN A 367 -8.91 -8.43 18.88
CA GLN A 367 -9.04 -9.18 17.64
C GLN A 367 -10.25 -10.12 17.67
N VAL A 368 -10.46 -10.89 18.76
CA VAL A 368 -11.60 -11.82 18.87
C VAL A 368 -12.94 -11.08 18.82
N ARG A 369 -13.03 -9.88 19.43
CA ARG A 369 -14.24 -9.04 19.32
C ARG A 369 -14.62 -8.72 17.86
N LYS A 370 -13.65 -8.60 16.94
CA LYS A 370 -13.92 -8.36 15.51
C LYS A 370 -14.47 -9.59 14.77
N LEU A 371 -14.41 -10.78 15.37
CA LEU A 371 -15.00 -12.02 14.83
C LEU A 371 -16.44 -12.25 15.31
N LEU A 372 -16.95 -11.38 16.20
CA LEU A 372 -18.31 -11.53 16.75
C LEU A 372 -19.39 -11.39 15.65
N PRO A 373 -20.51 -12.14 15.77
CA PRO A 373 -21.61 -12.10 14.80
C PRO A 373 -22.12 -10.67 14.55
N GLY A 374 -22.25 -9.86 15.61
CA GLY A 374 -22.73 -8.48 15.51
C GLY A 374 -21.79 -7.52 14.77
N GLU A 375 -20.48 -7.77 14.74
CA GLU A 375 -19.54 -6.99 13.93
C GLU A 375 -19.63 -7.38 12.45
N VAL A 376 -19.78 -8.68 12.17
CA VAL A 376 -20.04 -9.20 10.81
C VAL A 376 -21.37 -8.64 10.28
N SER A 377 -22.46 -8.65 11.06
CA SER A 377 -23.74 -8.05 10.67
C SER A 377 -23.64 -6.54 10.42
N ARG A 378 -22.86 -5.79 11.23
CA ARG A 378 -22.60 -4.36 10.97
C ARG A 378 -21.80 -4.14 9.69
N TYR A 379 -20.82 -4.99 9.39
CA TYR A 379 -20.08 -4.94 8.13
C TYR A 379 -20.99 -5.24 6.93
N LEU A 380 -21.82 -6.28 7.01
CA LEU A 380 -22.79 -6.63 5.97
C LEU A 380 -23.80 -5.51 5.73
N ASN A 381 -24.39 -4.92 6.77
CA ASN A 381 -25.32 -3.79 6.64
C ASN A 381 -24.70 -2.54 5.97
N ARG A 382 -23.37 -2.36 6.06
CA ARG A 382 -22.63 -1.27 5.38
C ARG A 382 -22.28 -1.60 3.91
N ASN A 383 -21.97 -2.86 3.60
CA ASN A 383 -21.40 -3.26 2.30
C ASN A 383 -22.36 -4.01 1.36
N SER A 384 -23.41 -4.62 1.90
CA SER A 384 -24.40 -5.40 1.15
C SER A 384 -25.43 -4.49 0.47
N PRO A 385 -25.90 -4.82 -0.75
CA PRO A 385 -27.05 -4.14 -1.35
C PRO A 385 -28.36 -4.32 -0.55
N PHE A 386 -28.42 -5.28 0.39
CA PHE A 386 -29.58 -5.59 1.26
C PHE A 386 -29.49 -4.94 2.65
N SER A 387 -28.94 -3.72 2.73
CA SER A 387 -28.79 -2.94 3.97
C SER A 387 -30.12 -2.82 4.74
N GLY A 388 -30.14 -3.27 6.00
CA GLY A 388 -31.28 -3.13 6.92
C GLY A 388 -32.11 -4.39 7.19
N ILE A 389 -31.87 -5.51 6.48
CA ILE A 389 -32.62 -6.77 6.69
C ILE A 389 -31.79 -7.81 7.46
N TRP A 390 -30.46 -7.66 7.51
CA TRP A 390 -29.53 -8.67 8.06
C TRP A 390 -29.72 -9.03 9.54
N GLU A 391 -30.18 -8.09 10.38
CA GLU A 391 -30.45 -8.38 11.80
C GLU A 391 -31.63 -9.36 11.98
N ASN A 392 -32.56 -9.38 11.02
CA ASN A 392 -33.71 -10.29 11.03
C ASN A 392 -33.41 -11.61 10.30
N ILE A 393 -32.63 -11.59 9.21
CA ILE A 393 -32.27 -12.80 8.44
C ILE A 393 -31.50 -13.81 9.30
N VAL A 394 -30.55 -13.34 10.10
CA VAL A 394 -29.71 -14.20 10.98
C VAL A 394 -30.53 -14.93 12.06
N GLN A 395 -31.78 -14.53 12.32
CA GLN A 395 -32.64 -15.17 13.32
C GLN A 395 -33.69 -16.15 12.76
N GLN A 396 -33.90 -16.23 11.44
CA GLN A 396 -35.14 -16.85 10.94
C GLN A 396 -35.05 -18.16 10.15
N HIS A 397 -34.01 -18.45 9.36
CA HIS A 397 -34.06 -19.62 8.45
C HIS A 397 -32.75 -20.39 8.27
N ASP A 398 -32.88 -21.72 8.19
CA ASP A 398 -31.88 -22.69 7.70
C ASP A 398 -31.61 -22.57 6.17
N ASP A 399 -31.91 -21.42 5.57
CA ASP A 399 -31.71 -21.15 4.14
C ASP A 399 -30.25 -20.79 3.85
N THR A 400 -29.71 -21.32 2.75
CA THR A 400 -28.32 -21.08 2.34
C THR A 400 -28.10 -19.62 1.93
N LEU A 401 -27.11 -18.98 2.56
CA LEU A 401 -26.77 -17.58 2.26
C LEU A 401 -26.37 -17.40 0.77
N PRO A 402 -26.80 -16.30 0.11
CA PRO A 402 -26.38 -16.00 -1.27
C PRO A 402 -24.86 -15.96 -1.41
N GLU A 403 -24.34 -16.41 -2.56
CA GLU A 403 -22.89 -16.48 -2.84
C GLU A 403 -22.20 -15.11 -2.64
N GLU A 404 -22.80 -14.02 -3.12
CA GLU A 404 -22.29 -12.65 -2.88
C GLU A 404 -22.18 -12.29 -1.39
N THR A 405 -23.09 -12.78 -0.54
CA THR A 405 -23.05 -12.52 0.90
C THR A 405 -21.96 -13.36 1.56
N ARG A 406 -21.86 -14.64 1.19
CA ARG A 406 -20.79 -15.53 1.68
C ARG A 406 -19.42 -14.98 1.34
N HIS A 407 -19.25 -14.45 0.13
CA HIS A 407 -18.05 -13.73 -0.29
C HIS A 407 -17.76 -12.49 0.59
N LEU A 408 -18.75 -11.64 0.87
CA LEU A 408 -18.57 -10.49 1.78
C LEU A 408 -18.20 -10.90 3.22
N ILE A 409 -18.75 -12.01 3.73
CA ILE A 409 -18.41 -12.54 5.07
C ILE A 409 -16.96 -13.02 5.09
N ILE A 410 -16.54 -13.79 4.08
CA ILE A 410 -15.17 -14.28 3.95
C ILE A 410 -14.18 -13.11 3.74
N GLU A 411 -14.49 -12.13 2.90
CA GLU A 411 -13.69 -10.91 2.65
C GLU A 411 -13.37 -10.17 3.97
N TYR A 412 -14.33 -10.15 4.90
CA TYR A 412 -14.16 -9.57 6.23
C TYR A 412 -13.42 -10.50 7.22
N LEU A 413 -13.77 -11.79 7.27
CA LEU A 413 -13.28 -12.71 8.29
C LEU A 413 -11.89 -13.29 7.99
N HIS A 414 -11.59 -13.65 6.75
CA HIS A 414 -10.32 -14.28 6.36
C HIS A 414 -9.07 -13.50 6.81
N PRO A 415 -8.92 -12.18 6.56
CA PRO A 415 -7.75 -11.43 7.04
C PRO A 415 -7.66 -11.39 8.58
N LYS A 416 -8.80 -11.40 9.29
CA LYS A 416 -8.85 -11.42 10.77
C LYS A 416 -8.42 -12.77 11.31
N PHE A 417 -8.82 -13.89 10.68
CA PHE A 417 -8.33 -15.22 11.01
C PHE A 417 -6.83 -15.36 10.74
N LYS A 418 -6.30 -14.86 9.60
CA LYS A 418 -4.84 -14.85 9.34
C LYS A 418 -4.09 -14.08 10.44
N LYS A 419 -4.56 -12.89 10.81
CA LYS A 419 -3.96 -12.10 11.89
C LYS A 419 -4.01 -12.83 13.24
N LEU A 420 -5.18 -13.38 13.60
CA LEU A 420 -5.37 -14.11 14.84
C LEU A 420 -4.43 -15.33 14.93
N PHE A 421 -4.28 -16.09 13.85
CA PHE A 421 -3.44 -17.29 13.84
C PHE A 421 -1.95 -16.97 13.95
N ASN A 422 -1.51 -15.86 13.35
CA ASN A 422 -0.14 -15.38 13.54
C ASN A 422 0.14 -15.00 15.00
N GLU A 423 -0.78 -14.26 15.65
CA GLU A 423 -0.68 -13.90 17.07
C GLU A 423 -0.76 -15.14 17.99
N LEU A 424 -1.65 -16.10 17.68
CA LEU A 424 -1.82 -17.33 18.45
C LEU A 424 -0.73 -18.38 18.25
N SER A 425 0.07 -18.30 17.19
CA SER A 425 1.07 -19.33 16.86
C SER A 425 2.19 -19.52 17.89
N LEU A 426 2.33 -18.56 18.82
CA LEU A 426 3.27 -18.58 19.93
C LEU A 426 2.58 -18.82 21.28
N SER A 427 1.26 -19.04 21.29
CA SER A 427 0.44 -19.18 22.51
C SER A 427 -0.03 -20.61 22.71
N ASN A 428 0.14 -21.13 23.92
CA ASN A 428 -0.39 -22.43 24.35
C ASN A 428 -1.88 -22.34 24.78
N TYR A 429 -2.48 -21.15 24.75
CA TYR A 429 -3.86 -20.89 25.20
C TYR A 429 -4.89 -21.01 24.07
N VAL A 430 -4.83 -22.11 23.32
CA VAL A 430 -5.76 -22.42 22.22
C VAL A 430 -6.44 -23.76 22.47
N PHE A 431 -7.76 -23.74 22.47
CA PHE A 431 -8.59 -24.90 22.77
C PHE A 431 -9.64 -25.15 21.68
N TYR A 432 -10.11 -26.39 21.60
CA TYR A 432 -11.27 -26.79 20.82
C TYR A 432 -12.35 -27.38 21.73
N LEU A 433 -13.60 -27.04 21.45
CA LEU A 433 -14.78 -27.70 22.01
C LEU A 433 -15.40 -28.60 20.93
N PRO A 434 -15.27 -29.94 21.03
CA PRO A 434 -15.90 -30.87 20.12
C PRO A 434 -17.42 -30.75 20.07
N GLN A 435 -17.97 -31.05 18.89
CA GLN A 435 -19.41 -31.00 18.61
C GLN A 435 -20.22 -31.81 19.65
N GLY A 436 -21.25 -31.19 20.19
CA GLY A 436 -22.16 -31.81 21.18
C GLY A 436 -21.65 -31.88 22.62
N LYS A 437 -20.38 -31.52 22.91
CA LYS A 437 -19.89 -31.42 24.30
C LYS A 437 -20.36 -30.11 24.95
N THR A 438 -20.57 -30.14 26.27
CA THR A 438 -20.91 -28.94 27.06
C THR A 438 -19.67 -28.10 27.37
N PHE A 439 -19.84 -26.79 27.42
CA PHE A 439 -18.75 -25.83 27.69
C PHE A 439 -18.25 -25.96 29.15
N THR A 440 -17.28 -26.83 29.38
CA THR A 440 -16.68 -27.14 30.68
C THR A 440 -15.19 -27.34 30.51
N THR A 441 -14.36 -26.98 31.49
CA THR A 441 -12.89 -27.06 31.40
C THR A 441 -12.40 -28.46 31.00
N ALA A 442 -13.04 -29.53 31.51
CA ALA A 442 -12.68 -30.91 31.18
C ALA A 442 -13.12 -31.38 29.78
N ALA A 443 -13.92 -30.60 29.06
CA ALA A 443 -14.35 -30.87 27.69
C ALA A 443 -13.56 -30.09 26.64
N LEU A 444 -12.70 -29.17 27.07
CA LEU A 444 -11.80 -28.42 26.20
C LEU A 444 -10.57 -29.28 25.88
N GLU A 445 -10.27 -29.41 24.59
CA GLU A 445 -9.09 -30.12 24.09
C GLU A 445 -8.04 -29.08 23.67
N HIS A 446 -6.80 -29.22 24.16
CA HIS A 446 -5.66 -28.37 23.77
C HIS A 446 -5.38 -28.49 22.27
N GLN A 447 -5.06 -27.38 21.61
CA GLN A 447 -4.81 -27.29 20.16
C GLN A 447 -3.75 -26.23 19.86
N PHE A 448 -3.28 -26.17 18.61
CA PHE A 448 -2.31 -25.16 18.16
C PHE A 448 -2.77 -24.48 16.86
N CYS A 449 -2.39 -23.21 16.69
CA CYS A 449 -2.58 -22.46 15.44
C CYS A 449 -1.26 -22.41 14.64
N SER A 450 -1.31 -22.75 13.36
CA SER A 450 -0.15 -22.62 12.47
C SER A 450 0.10 -21.15 12.08
N HIS A 451 1.36 -20.69 12.17
CA HIS A 451 1.82 -19.42 11.56
C HIS A 451 2.02 -19.51 10.04
N LYS A 452 2.03 -20.73 9.48
CA LYS A 452 2.15 -20.98 8.04
C LYS A 452 0.79 -21.29 7.46
N TYR A 453 0.54 -20.76 6.26
CA TYR A 453 -0.72 -20.93 5.55
C TYR A 453 -0.73 -22.23 4.74
N ILE A 454 -1.94 -22.65 4.35
CA ILE A 454 -2.19 -23.81 3.49
C ILE A 454 -2.67 -23.39 2.10
N SER A 455 -2.47 -24.26 1.11
CA SER A 455 -2.89 -24.08 -0.28
C SER A 455 -3.59 -25.34 -0.81
N PRO A 456 -4.62 -25.23 -1.67
CA PRO A 456 -5.30 -26.39 -2.23
C PRO A 456 -4.55 -26.98 -3.44
N VAL A 457 -4.52 -28.31 -3.52
CA VAL A 457 -4.02 -29.09 -4.65
C VAL A 457 -5.16 -29.94 -5.20
N PHE A 458 -5.28 -29.97 -6.52
CA PHE A 458 -6.42 -30.57 -7.20
C PHE A 458 -6.01 -31.85 -7.92
N TYR A 459 -6.89 -32.85 -7.87
CA TYR A 459 -6.70 -34.15 -8.52
C TYR A 459 -7.93 -34.47 -9.36
N LEU A 460 -7.80 -34.38 -10.69
CA LEU A 460 -8.85 -34.81 -11.59
C LEU A 460 -8.67 -36.28 -11.95
N SER A 461 -9.67 -37.10 -11.68
CA SER A 461 -9.72 -38.50 -12.07
C SER A 461 -10.86 -38.76 -13.07
N TYR A 462 -10.69 -39.73 -13.96
CA TYR A 462 -11.75 -40.22 -14.84
C TYR A 462 -12.07 -41.70 -14.52
N GLN A 463 -13.35 -42.03 -14.46
CA GLN A 463 -13.86 -43.38 -14.23
C GLN A 463 -15.00 -43.68 -15.22
N GLU A 464 -14.82 -44.71 -16.03
CA GLU A 464 -15.77 -45.13 -17.07
C GLU A 464 -17.14 -45.46 -16.45
N GLY A 465 -18.19 -44.78 -16.92
CA GLY A 465 -19.56 -44.92 -16.40
C GLY A 465 -19.89 -44.09 -15.15
N VAL A 466 -18.91 -43.41 -14.54
CA VAL A 466 -19.10 -42.47 -13.42
C VAL A 466 -18.79 -41.02 -13.83
N GLY A 467 -17.91 -40.83 -14.82
CA GLY A 467 -17.51 -39.52 -15.35
C GLY A 467 -16.21 -39.01 -14.74
N TYR A 468 -16.07 -37.69 -14.68
CA TYR A 468 -14.88 -37.01 -14.20
C TYR A 468 -15.06 -36.58 -12.74
N ASN A 469 -14.19 -37.02 -11.84
CA ASN A 469 -14.24 -36.68 -10.42
C ASN A 469 -13.02 -35.84 -10.04
N LEU A 470 -13.27 -34.57 -9.69
CA LEU A 470 -12.27 -33.60 -9.24
C LEU A 470 -12.23 -33.58 -7.71
N THR A 471 -11.15 -34.08 -7.13
CA THR A 471 -10.92 -34.14 -5.68
C THR A 471 -9.91 -33.08 -5.24
N VAL A 472 -10.04 -32.60 -4.00
CA VAL A 472 -9.18 -31.54 -3.43
C VAL A 472 -8.40 -32.08 -2.22
N ASN A 473 -7.09 -31.92 -2.27
CA ASN A 473 -6.18 -32.08 -1.15
C ASN A 473 -5.71 -30.71 -0.65
N VAL A 474 -5.19 -30.69 0.57
CA VAL A 474 -4.63 -29.53 1.25
C VAL A 474 -3.15 -29.80 1.46
N THR A 475 -2.29 -28.97 0.87
CA THR A 475 -0.85 -29.02 1.19
C THR A 475 -0.63 -28.37 2.56
N LEU A 476 -0.21 -29.17 3.52
CA LEU A 476 0.21 -28.71 4.83
C LEU A 476 1.60 -28.08 4.77
N PRO A 477 1.97 -27.22 5.75
CA PRO A 477 3.25 -26.51 5.73
C PRO A 477 4.50 -27.39 5.86
N ASP A 478 4.33 -28.66 6.20
CA ASP A 478 5.38 -29.69 6.26
C ASP A 478 5.54 -30.46 4.94
N GLY A 479 4.73 -30.14 3.92
CA GLY A 479 4.73 -30.79 2.60
C GLY A 479 3.87 -32.05 2.50
N GLU A 480 3.21 -32.47 3.57
CA GLU A 480 2.18 -33.52 3.55
C GLU A 480 0.91 -33.01 2.84
N GLU A 481 0.32 -33.83 1.98
CA GLU A 481 -0.97 -33.55 1.37
C GLU A 481 -2.07 -34.39 2.02
N VAL A 482 -3.11 -33.73 2.52
CA VAL A 482 -4.23 -34.37 3.24
C VAL A 482 -5.55 -34.05 2.54
N PRO A 483 -6.50 -35.00 2.40
CA PRO A 483 -7.80 -34.73 1.80
C PRO A 483 -8.54 -33.55 2.44
N LEU A 484 -9.23 -32.74 1.63
CA LEU A 484 -10.13 -31.68 2.13
C LEU A 484 -11.29 -32.26 2.97
N ALA A 485 -11.71 -33.49 2.67
CA ALA A 485 -12.74 -34.23 3.40
C ALA A 485 -12.37 -34.55 4.86
N ASP A 486 -11.06 -34.60 5.18
CA ASP A 486 -10.56 -34.88 6.53
C ASP A 486 -10.62 -33.63 7.44
N ASN A 487 -11.18 -32.51 6.95
CA ASN A 487 -11.39 -31.31 7.76
C ASN A 487 -12.38 -31.62 8.90
N ALA A 488 -11.88 -31.73 10.13
CA ALA A 488 -12.68 -32.06 11.31
C ALA A 488 -13.73 -30.98 11.67
N VAL A 489 -13.70 -29.83 10.99
CA VAL A 489 -14.65 -28.73 11.13
C VAL A 489 -15.07 -28.32 9.72
N ALA A 490 -16.34 -28.47 9.35
CA ALA A 490 -16.83 -28.19 7.99
C ALA A 490 -16.94 -26.68 7.65
N SER A 491 -15.91 -25.91 8.01
CA SER A 491 -15.76 -24.49 7.69
C SER A 491 -14.95 -24.30 6.41
N PRO A 492 -15.32 -23.37 5.51
CA PRO A 492 -14.44 -22.97 4.41
C PRO A 492 -13.25 -22.11 4.88
N VAL A 493 -13.38 -21.33 5.96
CA VAL A 493 -12.36 -20.33 6.33
C VAL A 493 -11.15 -20.93 7.05
N VAL A 494 -11.36 -22.03 7.79
CA VAL A 494 -10.34 -22.71 8.59
C VAL A 494 -10.32 -24.21 8.32
N TYR A 495 -9.14 -24.82 8.35
CA TYR A 495 -8.94 -26.25 8.20
C TYR A 495 -8.35 -26.83 9.49
N LYS A 496 -9.01 -27.84 10.08
CA LYS A 496 -8.54 -28.53 11.29
C LYS A 496 -8.10 -29.94 10.94
N HIS A 497 -6.82 -30.24 11.18
CA HIS A 497 -6.25 -31.58 11.02
C HIS A 497 -5.47 -31.96 12.28
N LYS A 498 -5.84 -33.11 12.88
CA LYS A 498 -5.36 -33.54 14.20
C LYS A 498 -5.57 -32.40 15.23
N ASP A 499 -4.53 -32.02 15.95
CA ASP A 499 -4.56 -30.96 16.97
C ASP A 499 -4.09 -29.58 16.47
N GLN A 500 -4.00 -29.40 15.14
CA GLN A 500 -3.59 -28.14 14.53
C GLN A 500 -4.67 -27.52 13.65
N TRP A 501 -4.74 -26.20 13.71
CA TRP A 501 -5.58 -25.36 12.88
C TRP A 501 -4.75 -24.59 11.87
N TYR A 502 -5.28 -24.49 10.65
CA TYR A 502 -4.68 -23.79 9.52
C TYR A 502 -5.65 -22.79 8.87
N VAL A 503 -5.11 -21.76 8.24
CA VAL A 503 -5.84 -20.78 7.44
C VAL A 503 -5.24 -20.73 6.03
N TRP A 504 -6.11 -20.59 5.03
CA TRP A 504 -5.76 -20.49 3.62
C TRP A 504 -4.86 -19.28 3.31
N GLU A 505 -3.91 -19.45 2.40
CA GLU A 505 -3.03 -18.36 2.00
C GLU A 505 -3.82 -17.22 1.34
N LYS A 506 -4.71 -17.54 0.39
CA LYS A 506 -5.49 -16.54 -0.35
C LYS A 506 -6.97 -16.66 -0.02
N THR A 507 -7.67 -15.53 -0.10
CA THR A 507 -9.12 -15.46 0.07
C THR A 507 -9.86 -16.12 -1.11
N GLU A 508 -9.25 -16.10 -2.31
CA GLU A 508 -9.78 -16.75 -3.52
C GLU A 508 -9.89 -18.28 -3.35
N ASP A 509 -8.92 -18.88 -2.66
CA ASP A 509 -8.90 -20.32 -2.35
C ASP A 509 -10.11 -20.71 -1.50
N VAL A 510 -10.52 -19.85 -0.54
CA VAL A 510 -11.68 -20.06 0.34
C VAL A 510 -12.99 -20.16 -0.46
N TYR A 511 -13.19 -19.29 -1.45
CA TYR A 511 -14.36 -19.33 -2.34
C TYR A 511 -14.38 -20.60 -3.19
N LEU A 512 -13.19 -21.07 -3.59
CA LEU A 512 -13.03 -22.23 -4.45
C LEU A 512 -13.31 -23.53 -3.69
N ILE A 513 -12.69 -23.73 -2.51
CA ILE A 513 -12.87 -24.95 -1.70
C ILE A 513 -14.27 -25.11 -1.13
N GLU A 514 -15.00 -24.01 -0.92
CA GLU A 514 -16.38 -24.04 -0.42
C GLU A 514 -17.30 -24.87 -1.32
N ARG A 515 -17.03 -24.89 -2.64
CA ARG A 515 -17.77 -25.68 -3.64
C ARG A 515 -17.52 -27.19 -3.54
N PHE A 516 -16.50 -27.62 -2.80
CA PHE A 516 -16.13 -29.02 -2.59
C PHE A 516 -16.44 -29.52 -1.18
N LEU A 517 -16.77 -28.64 -0.23
CA LEU A 517 -17.12 -29.05 1.13
C LEU A 517 -18.57 -29.60 1.19
N PRO A 518 -18.85 -30.61 2.05
CA PRO A 518 -17.92 -31.28 2.96
C PRO A 518 -17.16 -32.46 2.33
N GLY A 519 -17.57 -32.95 1.15
CA GLY A 519 -17.08 -34.22 0.59
C GLY A 519 -15.65 -34.20 0.03
N GLY A 520 -15.06 -33.02 -0.16
CA GLY A 520 -13.74 -32.83 -0.77
C GLY A 520 -13.69 -33.11 -2.28
N ASN A 521 -14.85 -33.30 -2.93
CA ASN A 521 -14.93 -33.75 -4.32
C ASN A 521 -16.11 -33.14 -5.12
N MET A 522 -15.93 -33.07 -6.44
CA MET A 522 -16.92 -32.60 -7.39
C MET A 522 -16.98 -33.56 -8.58
N LEU A 523 -18.16 -34.12 -8.84
CA LEU A 523 -18.41 -34.99 -9.99
C LEU A 523 -18.90 -34.15 -11.19
N ILE A 524 -18.35 -34.44 -12.37
CA ILE A 524 -18.61 -33.76 -13.64
C ILE A 524 -18.99 -34.81 -14.68
N ASP A 525 -20.22 -34.74 -15.18
CA ASP A 525 -20.72 -35.66 -16.21
C ASP A 525 -19.94 -35.52 -17.53
N GLU A 526 -19.80 -36.61 -18.27
CA GLU A 526 -19.11 -36.63 -19.58
C GLU A 526 -19.74 -35.66 -20.60
N ALA A 527 -21.06 -35.45 -20.54
CA ALA A 527 -21.76 -34.48 -21.39
C ALA A 527 -21.38 -33.01 -21.08
N ASN A 528 -21.11 -32.71 -19.81
CA ASN A 528 -20.76 -31.37 -19.32
C ASN A 528 -19.25 -31.12 -19.31
N TRP A 529 -18.45 -32.19 -19.44
CA TRP A 529 -16.99 -32.15 -19.41
C TRP A 529 -16.35 -31.13 -20.36
N PRO A 530 -16.70 -31.03 -21.67
CA PRO A 530 -16.06 -30.06 -22.56
C PRO A 530 -16.24 -28.60 -22.11
N THR A 531 -17.40 -28.28 -21.55
CA THR A 531 -17.72 -26.94 -21.04
C THR A 531 -17.00 -26.67 -19.72
N GLN A 532 -17.07 -27.58 -18.75
CA GLN A 532 -16.40 -27.46 -17.46
C GLN A 532 -14.87 -27.44 -17.58
N LEU A 533 -14.32 -28.18 -18.55
CA LEU A 533 -12.91 -28.14 -18.88
C LEU A 533 -12.47 -26.73 -19.28
N GLN A 534 -13.23 -26.06 -20.15
CA GLN A 534 -12.94 -24.70 -20.60
C GLN A 534 -13.21 -23.63 -19.54
N SER A 535 -14.34 -23.70 -18.83
CA SER A 535 -14.78 -22.64 -17.91
C SER A 535 -14.17 -22.72 -16.52
N PHE A 536 -13.73 -23.90 -16.06
CA PHE A 536 -13.32 -24.13 -14.68
C PHE A 536 -11.96 -24.81 -14.55
N VAL A 537 -11.75 -25.97 -15.19
CA VAL A 537 -10.54 -26.80 -14.97
C VAL A 537 -9.26 -26.15 -15.53
N LEU A 538 -9.35 -25.39 -16.63
CA LEU A 538 -8.19 -24.70 -17.21
C LEU A 538 -7.82 -23.38 -16.51
N PRO A 539 -8.77 -22.50 -16.11
CA PRO A 539 -8.46 -21.42 -15.18
C PRO A 539 -7.85 -21.92 -13.86
N LEU A 540 -8.31 -23.08 -13.38
CA LEU A 540 -7.77 -23.75 -12.20
C LEU A 540 -6.32 -24.21 -12.39
N SER A 541 -5.98 -24.86 -13.52
CA SER A 541 -4.62 -25.35 -13.79
C SER A 541 -3.56 -24.25 -13.97
N ARG A 542 -3.98 -23.02 -14.31
CA ARG A 542 -3.11 -21.84 -14.38
C ARG A 542 -2.84 -21.22 -13.01
N SER A 543 -3.78 -21.33 -12.08
CA SER A 543 -3.74 -20.68 -10.75
C SER A 543 -3.26 -21.60 -9.63
N HIS A 544 -3.47 -22.91 -9.78
CA HIS A 544 -3.25 -23.93 -8.75
C HIS A 544 -2.50 -25.15 -9.30
N GLN A 545 -2.04 -26.03 -8.41
CA GLN A 545 -1.48 -27.32 -8.82
C GLN A 545 -2.64 -28.29 -9.12
N LEU A 546 -2.64 -28.85 -10.34
CA LEU A 546 -3.66 -29.79 -10.81
C LEU A 546 -2.98 -31.03 -11.39
N HIS A 547 -3.24 -32.18 -10.77
CA HIS A 547 -2.82 -33.50 -11.21
C HIS A 547 -3.97 -34.20 -11.95
N PHE A 548 -3.65 -34.94 -13.01
CA PHE A 548 -4.64 -35.66 -13.81
C PHE A 548 -4.36 -37.16 -13.77
N ASN A 549 -5.28 -37.95 -13.23
CA ASN A 549 -5.17 -39.39 -13.04
C ASN A 549 -6.16 -40.11 -13.97
N ASN A 550 -5.69 -41.01 -14.84
CA ASN A 550 -6.51 -41.77 -15.80
C ASN A 550 -7.38 -40.93 -16.78
N VAL A 551 -7.22 -39.61 -16.82
CA VAL A 551 -7.87 -38.72 -17.80
C VAL A 551 -7.27 -38.96 -19.19
N PRO A 552 -8.07 -39.11 -20.26
CA PRO A 552 -7.55 -39.25 -21.61
C PRO A 552 -6.77 -38.01 -22.06
N ARG A 553 -5.48 -38.20 -22.32
CA ARG A 553 -4.56 -37.16 -22.81
C ARG A 553 -4.08 -37.50 -24.22
N GLU A 554 -3.88 -36.48 -25.04
CA GLU A 554 -3.08 -36.55 -26.26
C GLU A 554 -1.82 -35.72 -26.04
N GLU A 555 -0.66 -36.35 -26.07
CA GLU A 555 0.62 -35.65 -25.91
C GLU A 555 1.20 -35.34 -27.29
N VAL A 556 1.52 -34.07 -27.53
CA VAL A 556 2.13 -33.63 -28.78
C VAL A 556 3.51 -33.02 -28.47
N THR A 557 4.53 -33.84 -28.67
CA THR A 557 5.95 -33.47 -28.58
C THR A 557 6.45 -32.90 -29.91
N ASP A 558 7.50 -32.08 -29.85
CA ASP A 558 8.24 -31.55 -31.01
C ASP A 558 7.42 -30.81 -32.08
N THR A 559 6.27 -30.21 -31.70
CA THR A 559 5.61 -29.23 -32.57
C THR A 559 6.45 -27.96 -32.69
N THR A 560 6.56 -27.44 -33.91
CA THR A 560 7.18 -26.13 -34.14
C THR A 560 6.15 -25.02 -33.94
N PRO A 561 6.44 -23.97 -33.15
CA PRO A 561 5.52 -22.85 -32.99
C PRO A 561 5.37 -22.06 -34.29
N THR A 562 4.14 -21.61 -34.57
CA THR A 562 3.93 -20.43 -35.42
C THR A 562 4.35 -19.20 -34.63
N ILE A 563 5.48 -18.61 -35.03
CA ILE A 563 6.03 -17.42 -34.39
C ILE A 563 5.31 -16.19 -34.95
N GLN A 564 4.80 -15.34 -34.06
CA GLN A 564 4.28 -14.01 -34.38
C GLN A 564 5.11 -12.96 -33.65
N LEU A 565 5.13 -11.74 -34.20
CA LEU A 565 5.83 -10.60 -33.61
C LEU A 565 4.84 -9.45 -33.53
N LYS A 566 4.38 -9.14 -32.32
CA LYS A 566 3.51 -8.00 -32.04
C LYS A 566 4.38 -6.78 -31.79
N LEU A 567 4.19 -5.74 -32.59
CA LEU A 567 4.82 -4.44 -32.41
C LEU A 567 3.84 -3.53 -31.67
N LYS A 568 4.32 -2.84 -30.63
CA LYS A 568 3.50 -1.92 -29.86
C LYS A 568 4.29 -0.67 -29.48
N GLU A 569 3.85 0.47 -29.97
CA GLU A 569 4.39 1.78 -29.58
C GLU A 569 3.94 2.11 -28.13
N ARG A 570 4.87 2.60 -27.32
CA ARG A 570 4.64 3.08 -25.95
C ARG A 570 5.61 4.23 -25.65
N GLY A 571 5.13 5.46 -25.80
CA GLY A 571 6.01 6.64 -25.79
C GLY A 571 7.09 6.50 -26.86
N ASP A 572 8.33 6.81 -26.51
CA ASP A 572 9.49 6.77 -27.41
C ASP A 572 9.97 5.34 -27.77
N TYR A 573 9.32 4.29 -27.25
CA TYR A 573 9.75 2.91 -27.42
C TYR A 573 8.81 2.11 -28.32
N LEU A 574 9.39 1.46 -29.34
CA LEU A 574 8.73 0.39 -30.08
C LEU A 574 8.99 -0.95 -29.36
N LEU A 575 7.96 -1.48 -28.69
CA LEU A 575 8.04 -2.77 -28.01
C LEU A 575 7.92 -3.92 -29.03
N PHE A 576 8.93 -4.78 -29.08
CA PHE A 576 8.96 -6.01 -29.85
C PHE A 576 8.52 -7.17 -28.96
N GLN A 577 7.23 -7.53 -29.00
CA GLN A 577 6.69 -8.65 -28.21
C GLN A 577 6.58 -9.91 -29.11
N PRO A 578 7.55 -10.84 -29.06
CA PRO A 578 7.40 -12.13 -29.72
C PRO A 578 6.29 -12.92 -29.02
N SER A 579 5.47 -13.61 -29.80
CA SER A 579 4.52 -14.59 -29.28
C SER A 579 4.56 -15.88 -30.06
N PHE A 580 4.39 -16.98 -29.33
CA PHE A 580 4.58 -18.33 -29.83
C PHE A 580 3.25 -19.06 -29.81
N THR A 581 2.74 -19.40 -30.98
CA THR A 581 1.46 -20.08 -31.14
C THR A 581 1.69 -21.54 -31.45
N TYR A 582 1.13 -22.44 -30.63
CA TYR A 582 1.17 -23.88 -30.88
C TYR A 582 -0.24 -24.38 -31.15
N LEU A 583 -0.47 -24.98 -32.32
CA LEU A 583 -1.77 -25.54 -32.73
C LEU A 583 -2.97 -24.57 -32.57
N GLY A 584 -2.71 -23.26 -32.73
CA GLY A 584 -3.70 -22.19 -32.60
C GLY A 584 -3.79 -21.52 -31.23
N TYR A 585 -3.06 -21.99 -30.21
CA TYR A 585 -3.00 -21.37 -28.89
C TYR A 585 -1.75 -20.50 -28.70
N GLU A 586 -1.94 -19.23 -28.35
CA GLU A 586 -0.88 -18.25 -28.08
C GLU A 586 -0.38 -18.35 -26.62
N ILE A 587 0.90 -18.70 -26.46
CA ILE A 587 1.56 -18.86 -25.16
C ILE A 587 1.74 -17.52 -24.46
N GLN A 588 1.44 -17.51 -23.15
CA GLN A 588 1.68 -16.36 -22.27
C GLN A 588 3.08 -16.41 -21.64
N PRO A 589 3.69 -15.26 -21.28
CA PRO A 589 5.03 -15.23 -20.67
C PRO A 589 5.18 -16.12 -19.42
N ASN A 590 4.12 -16.24 -18.62
CA ASN A 590 4.09 -17.02 -17.37
C ASN A 590 3.67 -18.49 -17.55
N ASP A 591 3.36 -18.95 -18.78
CA ASP A 591 2.98 -20.35 -19.00
C ASP A 591 4.18 -21.29 -18.77
N LYS A 592 3.94 -22.44 -18.14
CA LYS A 592 4.98 -23.46 -17.86
C LYS A 592 5.48 -24.12 -19.16
N GLU A 593 6.59 -24.86 -19.09
CA GLU A 593 7.15 -25.62 -20.23
C GLU A 593 6.18 -26.63 -20.86
N ARG A 594 5.18 -27.08 -20.11
CA ARG A 594 4.07 -27.92 -20.57
C ARG A 594 2.79 -27.11 -20.50
N VAL A 595 2.17 -26.88 -21.65
CA VAL A 595 0.89 -26.16 -21.78
C VAL A 595 -0.20 -27.20 -22.01
N ILE A 596 -1.23 -27.20 -21.16
CA ILE A 596 -2.34 -28.15 -21.24
C ILE A 596 -3.55 -27.43 -21.84
N LEU A 597 -4.09 -27.96 -22.93
CA LEU A 597 -5.16 -27.35 -23.73
C LEU A 597 -6.34 -28.29 -23.94
N PRO A 598 -7.56 -27.75 -24.13
CA PRO A 598 -8.74 -28.54 -24.46
C PRO A 598 -8.85 -28.68 -25.98
N VAL A 599 -8.71 -29.90 -26.51
CA VAL A 599 -9.02 -30.16 -27.93
C VAL A 599 -10.07 -31.26 -28.00
N GLN A 600 -11.25 -30.91 -28.50
CA GLN A 600 -12.37 -31.83 -28.75
C GLN A 600 -12.72 -32.73 -27.53
N GLY A 601 -12.64 -32.19 -26.32
CA GLY A 601 -12.94 -32.92 -25.07
C GLY A 601 -11.78 -33.72 -24.48
N LYS A 602 -10.60 -33.72 -25.10
CA LYS A 602 -9.36 -34.32 -24.57
C LYS A 602 -8.40 -33.26 -24.05
N LEU A 603 -7.52 -33.67 -23.13
CA LEU A 603 -6.40 -32.86 -22.68
C LEU A 603 -5.22 -33.02 -23.65
N LEU A 604 -5.00 -32.00 -24.47
CA LEU A 604 -3.81 -31.90 -25.29
C LEU A 604 -2.66 -31.34 -24.44
N THR A 605 -1.59 -32.11 -24.23
CA THR A 605 -0.38 -31.60 -23.57
C THR A 605 0.64 -31.21 -24.64
N ILE A 606 0.87 -29.91 -24.80
CA ILE A 606 1.89 -29.35 -25.68
C ILE A 606 3.18 -29.15 -24.90
N HIS A 607 4.26 -29.75 -25.40
CA HIS A 607 5.61 -29.47 -24.93
C HIS A 607 6.18 -28.28 -25.68
N ARG A 608 6.50 -27.20 -24.97
CA ARG A 608 7.13 -26.01 -25.56
C ARG A 608 8.50 -26.37 -26.12
N ASN A 609 8.73 -26.05 -27.39
CA ASN A 609 10.05 -26.15 -28.01
C ASN A 609 10.91 -24.94 -27.59
N MET A 610 11.35 -24.96 -26.33
CA MET A 610 12.16 -23.91 -25.70
C MET A 610 13.46 -23.60 -26.47
N ALA A 611 13.97 -24.56 -27.26
CA ALA A 611 15.12 -24.34 -28.12
C ALA A 611 14.80 -23.41 -29.30
N VAL A 612 13.67 -23.62 -29.98
CA VAL A 612 13.20 -22.75 -31.08
C VAL A 612 12.81 -21.37 -30.56
N GLU A 613 12.11 -21.30 -29.42
CA GLU A 613 11.72 -20.03 -28.80
C GLU A 613 12.95 -19.18 -28.41
N LYS A 614 13.93 -19.78 -27.71
CA LYS A 614 15.19 -19.10 -27.34
C LYS A 614 16.00 -18.71 -28.57
N ALA A 615 16.08 -19.56 -29.60
CA ALA A 615 16.79 -19.24 -30.83
C ALA A 615 16.15 -18.04 -31.58
N PHE A 616 14.82 -17.90 -31.54
CA PHE A 616 14.14 -16.73 -32.12
C PHE A 616 14.41 -15.45 -31.31
N VAL A 617 14.31 -15.52 -29.97
CA VAL A 617 14.60 -14.37 -29.10
C VAL A 617 16.05 -13.91 -29.26
N GLN A 618 17.02 -14.83 -29.22
CA GLN A 618 18.44 -14.54 -29.48
C GLN A 618 18.67 -13.94 -30.87
N LYS A 619 17.96 -14.43 -31.89
CA LYS A 619 18.02 -13.86 -33.24
C LYS A 619 17.50 -12.43 -33.26
N MET A 620 16.45 -12.10 -32.50
CA MET A 620 15.97 -10.72 -32.37
C MET A 620 16.97 -9.84 -31.60
N GLU A 621 17.46 -10.29 -30.44
CA GLU A 621 18.48 -9.60 -29.64
C GLU A 621 19.73 -9.27 -30.49
N ALA A 622 20.10 -10.15 -31.43
CA ALA A 622 21.19 -9.94 -32.37
C ALA A 622 20.90 -8.96 -33.54
N LEU A 623 19.64 -8.52 -33.76
CA LEU A 623 19.31 -7.57 -34.83
C LEU A 623 19.74 -6.14 -34.50
N HIS A 624 19.76 -5.75 -33.22
CA HIS A 624 20.11 -4.38 -32.83
C HIS A 624 20.70 -4.31 -31.42
N THR A 625 21.85 -3.63 -31.28
CA THR A 625 22.61 -3.53 -30.03
C THR A 625 21.94 -2.72 -28.92
N GLN A 626 20.85 -2.00 -29.23
CA GLN A 626 20.04 -1.27 -28.25
C GLN A 626 18.76 -2.00 -27.83
N PHE A 627 18.53 -3.25 -28.25
CA PHE A 627 17.40 -4.02 -27.73
C PHE A 627 17.64 -4.39 -26.26
N VAL A 628 16.88 -3.74 -25.38
CA VAL A 628 16.88 -4.00 -23.94
C VAL A 628 15.73 -4.95 -23.62
N ARG A 629 16.07 -6.06 -22.95
CA ARG A 629 15.09 -7.00 -22.43
C ARG A 629 14.44 -6.44 -21.16
N ILE A 630 13.11 -6.37 -21.17
CA ILE A 630 12.28 -6.06 -20.01
C ILE A 630 11.68 -7.40 -19.57
N ASP A 631 12.09 -7.90 -18.40
CA ASP A 631 11.57 -9.13 -17.79
C ASP A 631 10.24 -8.90 -17.06
#